data_AF-A0A813FXT4-F1
#
_entry.id   AF-A0A813FXT4-F1
#
_cell.length_a   1.000
_cell.length_b   1.000
_cell.length_c   1.000
_cell.angle_alpha   90.00
_cell.angle_beta   90.00
_cell.angle_gamma   90.00
#
_symmetry.space_group_name_H-M   'P 1'
#
loop_
_entity.id
_entity.type
_entity.pdbx_description
1 polymer ?
#
loop_
_entity_poly.entity_id
_entity_poly.type
_entity_poly.pdbx_seq_one_letter_code
_entity_poly.pdbx_strand_id
1 'polypeptide(L)'
;MQSISENGDTEVKPPPYEGSGLPLVLDAGLEQVHVHKRYNAMPALALHRRKGLVQIQKGSLSSTLKGKLKSFTSFASTPGENAVNASSVNRSQFWNANLPQDFLWLEVPLRRIAQNASFIDVRNLATGEAFEPLFFVLGACPNIFCGMQAVMYSAGASGALDFWWVKPAKNDSTKLESNTLCRHGKGPHKNDPGRSKPFYQPIADLFTDKATNVGGLNFGVAQVDTPAGKRPRAFVERASAGDGFKLWLTMVWQEEWTTNPFSRSKYIKGKLVYQKDPEDDMFYSRPYSILNGAMAISDAEDL
;
A
#
# COMPACT_ATOMS: atom_id res chain seq x y z
N MET A 1 55.31 28.49 -46.29
CA MET A 1 54.19 28.91 -45.43
C MET A 1 53.14 27.81 -45.44
N GLN A 2 52.92 27.24 -44.25
CA GLN A 2 51.75 26.52 -43.75
C GLN A 2 51.08 25.40 -44.56
N SER A 3 51.37 24.18 -44.08
CA SER A 3 50.54 23.00 -44.01
C SER A 3 49.20 23.21 -43.29
N ILE A 4 48.13 22.57 -43.78
CA ILE A 4 46.97 22.17 -42.96
C ILE A 4 46.64 20.72 -43.32
N SER A 5 46.60 19.90 -42.27
CA SER A 5 46.39 18.45 -42.22
C SER A 5 44.92 18.08 -42.12
N GLU A 6 44.50 17.08 -42.89
CA GLU A 6 43.28 16.31 -42.68
C GLU A 6 43.48 15.31 -41.54
N ASN A 7 42.61 15.33 -40.53
CA ASN A 7 42.53 14.30 -39.50
C ASN A 7 41.46 13.29 -39.92
N GLY A 8 41.87 12.05 -40.15
CA GLY A 8 41.00 10.90 -40.33
C GLY A 8 40.62 10.27 -38.99
N ASP A 9 39.34 9.95 -38.85
CA ASP A 9 38.76 9.19 -37.74
C ASP A 9 39.21 7.72 -37.80
N THR A 10 39.92 7.25 -36.77
CA THR A 10 40.16 5.82 -36.55
C THR A 10 39.18 5.27 -35.51
N GLU A 11 38.27 4.42 -35.99
CA GLU A 11 37.37 3.58 -35.23
C GLU A 11 38.16 2.52 -34.43
N VAL A 12 38.10 2.59 -33.10
CA VAL A 12 38.74 1.60 -32.20
C VAL A 12 37.72 0.52 -31.83
N LYS A 13 37.90 -0.69 -32.38
CA LYS A 13 37.21 -1.91 -31.92
C LYS A 13 37.83 -2.44 -30.63
N PRO A 14 37.04 -2.85 -29.63
CA PRO A 14 37.56 -3.53 -28.44
C PRO A 14 37.95 -5.00 -28.75
N PRO A 15 38.94 -5.57 -28.03
CA PRO A 15 39.40 -6.94 -28.22
C PRO A 15 38.44 -7.98 -27.63
N PRO A 16 38.52 -9.25 -28.07
CA PRO A 16 37.66 -10.32 -27.58
C PRO A 16 38.09 -10.80 -26.19
N TYR A 17 37.10 -11.14 -25.37
CA TYR A 17 37.30 -11.74 -24.06
C TYR A 17 37.50 -13.25 -24.23
N GLU A 18 38.73 -13.73 -24.03
CA GLU A 18 39.07 -15.15 -23.92
C GLU A 18 38.99 -15.60 -22.46
N GLY A 19 38.34 -16.75 -22.25
CA GLY A 19 38.14 -17.35 -20.94
C GLY A 19 39.33 -18.17 -20.45
N SER A 20 39.42 -18.28 -19.13
CA SER A 20 40.07 -19.36 -18.37
C SER A 20 39.31 -19.43 -17.03
N GLY A 21 38.89 -20.55 -16.47
CA GLY A 21 39.58 -21.83 -16.35
C GLY A 21 39.81 -22.07 -14.86
N LEU A 22 38.99 -22.96 -14.26
CA LEU A 22 38.93 -23.40 -12.85
C LEU A 22 40.31 -23.80 -12.23
N PRO A 23 40.44 -23.93 -10.89
CA PRO A 23 40.10 -25.21 -10.25
C PRO A 23 39.38 -25.13 -8.89
N LEU A 24 38.64 -26.23 -8.64
CA LEU A 24 38.14 -26.72 -7.36
C LEU A 24 39.21 -26.78 -6.27
N VAL A 25 38.82 -26.46 -5.03
CA VAL A 25 39.44 -27.00 -3.81
C VAL A 25 38.33 -27.61 -2.96
N LEU A 26 38.36 -28.94 -2.88
CA LEU A 26 37.79 -29.75 -1.82
C LEU A 26 38.79 -29.76 -0.66
N ASP A 27 38.36 -29.48 0.56
CA ASP A 27 38.99 -30.13 1.71
C ASP A 27 38.00 -30.40 2.84
N ALA A 28 38.26 -31.52 3.51
CA ALA A 28 37.43 -32.23 4.45
C ALA A 28 37.58 -31.71 5.89
N GLY A 29 36.55 -31.93 6.71
CA GLY A 29 36.62 -31.65 8.15
C GLY A 29 35.50 -32.35 8.90
N LEU A 30 35.75 -33.61 9.27
CA LEU A 30 34.97 -34.43 10.20
C LEU A 30 34.93 -33.78 11.59
N GLU A 31 33.74 -33.66 12.17
CA GLU A 31 33.56 -33.87 13.62
C GLU A 31 32.32 -34.73 13.87
N GLN A 32 32.56 -35.94 14.39
CA GLN A 32 31.57 -36.74 15.09
C GLN A 32 31.72 -36.48 16.58
N VAL A 33 30.64 -36.11 17.26
CA VAL A 33 30.48 -36.41 18.69
C VAL A 33 29.11 -37.05 18.89
N HIS A 34 29.16 -38.34 19.23
CA HIS A 34 28.06 -39.11 19.79
C HIS A 34 27.89 -38.75 21.27
N VAL A 35 26.68 -38.38 21.70
CA VAL A 35 26.20 -38.70 23.06
C VAL A 35 24.74 -39.17 22.98
N HIS A 36 24.44 -40.14 23.83
CA HIS A 36 23.39 -41.13 23.75
C HIS A 36 22.28 -40.87 24.79
N LYS A 37 21.10 -41.45 24.53
CA LYS A 37 20.02 -41.89 25.46
C LYS A 37 19.02 -40.82 25.95
N ARG A 38 17.76 -40.89 25.50
CA ARG A 38 16.61 -41.78 25.88
C ARG A 38 15.84 -41.25 27.10
N TYR A 39 14.55 -40.95 26.92
CA TYR A 39 13.47 -41.31 27.85
C TYR A 39 12.14 -41.58 27.11
N ASN A 40 11.32 -42.40 27.76
CA ASN A 40 10.28 -43.29 27.24
C ASN A 40 8.89 -42.66 26.97
N ALA A 41 8.26 -43.15 25.90
CA ALA A 41 6.91 -43.75 25.75
C ALA A 41 5.67 -43.34 26.63
N MET A 42 4.61 -42.92 25.90
CA MET A 42 3.19 -43.42 25.88
C MET A 42 2.25 -43.15 27.10
N PRO A 43 0.89 -43.15 26.96
CA PRO A 43 0.08 -43.79 25.91
C PRO A 43 -1.12 -43.00 25.33
N ALA A 44 -1.69 -43.61 24.28
CA ALA A 44 -2.93 -43.27 23.58
C ALA A 44 -4.21 -43.69 24.34
N LEU A 45 -5.34 -43.03 24.05
CA LEU A 45 -6.69 -43.54 24.31
C LEU A 45 -7.69 -43.20 23.18
N ALA A 46 -8.17 -44.30 22.57
CA ALA A 46 -9.42 -44.63 21.87
C ALA A 46 -10.44 -43.56 21.40
N LEU A 47 -10.65 -43.56 20.08
CA LEU A 47 -11.87 -43.93 19.34
C LEU A 47 -13.27 -43.62 19.95
N HIS A 48 -14.02 -42.73 19.29
CA HIS A 48 -15.47 -42.86 19.14
C HIS A 48 -15.95 -42.40 17.74
N ARG A 49 -16.58 -43.33 17.02
CA ARG A 49 -17.34 -43.11 15.77
C ARG A 49 -18.67 -42.46 16.11
N ARG A 50 -19.06 -41.37 15.42
CA ARG A 50 -20.45 -41.15 14.99
C ARG A 50 -20.50 -40.51 13.61
N LYS A 51 -21.30 -41.14 12.74
CA LYS A 51 -21.78 -40.64 11.44
C LYS A 51 -22.78 -39.51 11.69
N GLY A 52 -22.76 -38.47 10.86
CA GLY A 52 -23.79 -37.44 10.84
C GLY A 52 -23.64 -36.54 9.61
N LEU A 53 -24.67 -36.55 8.77
CA LEU A 53 -24.84 -35.77 7.55
C LEU A 53 -24.48 -34.29 7.72
N VAL A 54 -23.78 -33.76 6.71
CA VAL A 54 -23.62 -32.31 6.50
C VAL A 54 -24.90 -31.77 5.88
N GLN A 55 -25.64 -30.97 6.64
CA GLN A 55 -26.70 -30.10 6.12
C GLN A 55 -26.20 -28.66 6.25
N ILE A 56 -25.87 -28.03 5.12
CA ILE A 56 -25.43 -26.63 5.08
C ILE A 56 -26.66 -25.75 5.32
N GLN A 57 -26.83 -25.27 6.55
CA GLN A 57 -27.74 -24.17 6.84
C GLN A 57 -27.13 -22.86 6.35
N LYS A 58 -27.87 -22.13 5.52
CA LYS A 58 -27.61 -20.72 5.19
C LYS A 58 -27.77 -19.89 6.47
N GLY A 59 -26.66 -19.64 7.16
CA GLY A 59 -26.59 -18.76 8.32
C GLY A 59 -26.75 -17.30 7.90
N SER A 60 -27.86 -16.70 8.30
CA SER A 60 -28.11 -15.26 8.26
C SER A 60 -27.01 -14.50 9.01
N LEU A 61 -26.42 -13.50 8.35
CA LEU A 61 -25.47 -12.56 8.96
C LEU A 61 -26.11 -11.87 10.18
N SER A 62 -25.41 -11.96 11.32
CA SER A 62 -25.79 -11.36 12.60
C SER A 62 -26.03 -9.84 12.46
N SER A 63 -27.05 -9.33 13.15
CA SER A 63 -27.41 -7.91 13.25
C SER A 63 -26.27 -7.02 13.75
N THR A 64 -25.29 -7.58 14.48
CA THR A 64 -24.10 -6.88 14.96
C THR A 64 -23.15 -6.46 13.82
N LEU A 65 -23.15 -7.19 12.70
CA LEU A 65 -22.34 -6.87 11.50
C LEU A 65 -22.96 -5.74 10.65
N LYS A 66 -24.28 -5.54 10.72
CA LYS A 66 -24.95 -4.44 9.98
C LYS A 66 -24.75 -3.08 10.65
N GLY A 67 -24.52 -3.04 11.97
CA GLY A 67 -24.21 -1.80 12.70
C GLY A 67 -22.81 -1.27 12.40
N LYS A 68 -21.81 -2.16 12.28
CA LYS A 68 -20.41 -1.79 12.02
C LYS A 68 -20.14 -1.32 10.58
N LEU A 69 -21.00 -1.69 9.62
CA LEU A 69 -20.86 -1.28 8.22
C LEU A 69 -21.17 0.22 7.98
N LYS A 70 -21.91 0.89 8.87
CA LYS A 70 -22.27 2.31 8.70
C LYS A 70 -21.10 3.27 8.93
N SER A 71 -20.08 2.90 9.71
CA SER A 71 -19.00 3.85 10.05
C SER A 71 -18.09 4.15 8.86
N PHE A 72 -17.81 3.17 7.99
CA PHE A 72 -16.93 3.37 6.83
C PHE A 72 -17.52 4.34 5.79
N THR A 73 -18.84 4.33 5.58
CA THR A 73 -19.55 5.31 4.74
C THR A 73 -19.82 6.63 5.48
N SER A 74 -19.87 6.61 6.82
CA SER A 74 -20.05 7.81 7.66
C SER A 74 -18.79 8.66 7.79
N PHE A 75 -17.60 8.18 7.41
CA PHE A 75 -16.40 9.02 7.39
C PHE A 75 -16.47 10.18 6.38
N ALA A 76 -17.40 10.12 5.42
CA ALA A 76 -17.71 11.23 4.52
C ALA A 76 -18.88 12.11 5.01
N SER A 77 -19.44 11.82 6.20
CA SER A 77 -20.60 12.53 6.76
C SER A 77 -20.51 12.52 8.28
N THR A 78 -19.98 13.61 8.81
CA THR A 78 -19.81 13.93 10.23
C THR A 78 -20.97 13.43 11.10
N PRO A 79 -20.73 12.59 12.13
CA PRO A 79 -21.76 12.20 13.07
C PRO A 79 -21.82 13.23 14.21
N GLY A 80 -22.46 14.37 13.94
CA GLY A 80 -22.90 15.32 14.95
C GLY A 80 -24.42 15.31 15.03
N GLU A 81 -24.98 15.00 16.20
CA GLU A 81 -26.39 15.12 16.54
C GLU A 81 -26.91 16.53 16.27
N ASN A 82 -27.37 16.74 15.04
CA ASN A 82 -28.51 17.55 14.66
C ASN A 82 -28.77 17.20 13.20
N ALA A 83 -29.91 16.54 12.92
CA ALA A 83 -30.42 16.39 11.57
C ALA A 83 -30.89 17.76 11.04
N VAL A 84 -30.00 18.75 11.01
CA VAL A 84 -30.14 19.91 10.15
C VAL A 84 -29.85 19.39 8.75
N ASN A 85 -30.78 19.67 7.83
CA ASN A 85 -30.66 19.46 6.40
C ASN A 85 -29.20 19.28 5.96
N ALA A 86 -28.87 18.16 5.31
CA ALA A 86 -27.68 18.01 4.49
C ALA A 86 -27.79 18.95 3.27
N SER A 87 -27.91 20.25 3.56
CA SER A 87 -27.92 21.35 2.63
C SER A 87 -26.54 21.39 2.00
N SER A 88 -26.47 20.88 0.77
CA SER A 88 -25.53 21.28 -0.27
C SER A 88 -24.18 21.75 0.26
N VAL A 89 -23.31 20.82 0.69
CA VAL A 89 -21.87 21.10 0.68
C VAL A 89 -21.57 21.62 -0.71
N ASN A 90 -21.13 22.87 -0.82
CA ASN A 90 -20.93 23.53 -2.10
C ASN A 90 -19.79 22.82 -2.84
N ARG A 91 -20.13 21.83 -3.66
CA ARG A 91 -19.19 20.97 -4.39
C ARG A 91 -18.32 21.76 -5.36
N SER A 92 -18.71 23.00 -5.71
CA SER A 92 -17.88 23.88 -6.53
C SER A 92 -16.56 24.25 -5.86
N GLN A 93 -16.41 24.01 -4.55
CA GLN A 93 -15.18 24.34 -3.82
C GLN A 93 -14.08 23.28 -4.02
N PHE A 94 -14.43 22.05 -4.41
CA PHE A 94 -13.46 20.96 -4.60
C PHE A 94 -13.25 20.65 -6.07
N TRP A 95 -11.99 20.42 -6.46
CA TRP A 95 -11.65 20.06 -7.85
C TRP A 95 -11.87 18.58 -8.13
N ASN A 96 -11.82 17.74 -7.11
CA ASN A 96 -12.14 16.34 -7.21
C ASN A 96 -13.65 16.11 -7.27
N ALA A 97 -14.14 15.66 -8.42
CA ALA A 97 -15.54 15.28 -8.61
C ALA A 97 -15.89 13.90 -8.04
N ASN A 98 -14.89 13.06 -7.73
CA ASN A 98 -15.11 11.74 -7.13
C ASN A 98 -15.54 11.89 -5.67
N LEU A 99 -16.40 11.00 -5.23
CA LEU A 99 -16.86 10.88 -3.85
C LEU A 99 -16.29 9.61 -3.21
N PRO A 100 -16.09 9.56 -1.89
CA PRO A 100 -15.63 8.36 -1.20
C PRO A 100 -16.49 7.12 -1.51
N GLN A 101 -17.81 7.31 -1.65
CA GLN A 101 -18.76 6.26 -2.02
C GLN A 101 -18.52 5.65 -3.41
N ASP A 102 -17.85 6.37 -4.32
CA ASP A 102 -17.52 5.84 -5.63
C ASP A 102 -16.41 4.77 -5.53
N PHE A 103 -15.65 4.78 -4.43
CA PHE A 103 -14.59 3.82 -4.13
C PHE A 103 -15.05 2.66 -3.24
N LEU A 104 -16.36 2.41 -3.10
CA LEU A 104 -16.88 1.27 -2.33
C LEU A 104 -16.33 -0.08 -2.80
N TRP A 105 -15.91 -0.19 -4.06
CA TRP A 105 -15.23 -1.38 -4.58
C TRP A 105 -13.90 -1.70 -3.85
N LEU A 106 -13.32 -0.75 -3.11
CA LEU A 106 -12.14 -0.94 -2.23
C LEU A 106 -12.48 -1.28 -0.78
N GLU A 107 -13.75 -1.44 -0.41
CA GLU A 107 -14.14 -1.68 0.98
C GLU A 107 -13.42 -2.90 1.59
N VAL A 108 -13.39 -4.01 0.86
CA VAL A 108 -12.74 -5.26 1.32
C VAL A 108 -11.23 -5.09 1.55
N PRO A 109 -10.43 -4.58 0.59
CA PRO A 109 -9.00 -4.39 0.84
C PRO A 109 -8.71 -3.34 1.92
N LEU A 110 -9.44 -2.22 1.97
CA LEU A 110 -9.25 -1.22 3.02
C LEU A 110 -9.52 -1.78 4.41
N ARG A 111 -10.59 -2.58 4.55
CA ARG A 111 -10.90 -3.29 5.78
C ARG A 111 -9.80 -4.25 6.19
N ARG A 112 -9.21 -5.00 5.23
CA ARG A 112 -8.10 -5.91 5.54
C ARG A 112 -6.88 -5.16 6.09
N ILE A 113 -6.52 -4.02 5.50
CA ILE A 113 -5.44 -3.18 6.04
C ILE A 113 -5.76 -2.75 7.47
N ALA A 114 -6.96 -2.19 7.69
CA ALA A 114 -7.37 -1.70 9.01
C ALA A 114 -7.38 -2.80 10.08
N GLN A 115 -7.71 -4.03 9.70
CA GLN A 115 -7.77 -5.19 10.59
C GLN A 115 -6.44 -5.95 10.69
N ASN A 116 -5.37 -5.47 10.06
CA ASN A 116 -4.09 -6.17 9.93
C ASN A 116 -4.26 -7.60 9.38
N ALA A 117 -5.23 -7.80 8.48
CA ALA A 117 -5.51 -9.09 7.87
C ALA A 117 -4.61 -9.31 6.64
N SER A 118 -4.11 -10.52 6.47
CA SER A 118 -3.28 -10.87 5.31
C SER A 118 -4.05 -10.68 4.00
N PHE A 119 -3.34 -10.20 2.99
CA PHE A 119 -3.76 -10.33 1.61
C PHE A 119 -3.34 -11.68 1.03
N ILE A 120 -4.17 -12.20 0.14
CA ILE A 120 -3.87 -13.43 -0.59
C ILE A 120 -3.22 -13.02 -1.91
N ASP A 121 -2.02 -13.55 -2.16
CA ASP A 121 -1.39 -13.57 -3.48
C ASP A 121 -1.04 -12.21 -4.10
N VAL A 122 -0.83 -11.16 -3.30
CA VAL A 122 -0.37 -9.87 -3.83
C VAL A 122 1.12 -9.94 -4.15
N ARG A 123 1.46 -9.78 -5.43
CA ARG A 123 2.85 -9.92 -5.91
C ARG A 123 3.13 -9.06 -7.14
N ASN A 124 4.41 -8.82 -7.37
CA ASN A 124 4.89 -8.31 -8.65
C ASN A 124 5.10 -9.48 -9.62
N LEU A 125 4.29 -9.56 -10.67
CA LEU A 125 4.32 -10.72 -11.58
C LEU A 125 5.54 -10.77 -12.49
N ALA A 126 6.29 -9.68 -12.60
CA ALA A 126 7.55 -9.68 -13.36
C ALA A 126 8.69 -10.31 -12.54
N THR A 127 8.72 -10.09 -11.22
CA THR A 127 9.81 -10.55 -10.33
C THR A 127 9.42 -11.77 -9.48
N GLY A 128 8.12 -12.04 -9.33
CA GLY A 128 7.58 -13.05 -8.42
C GLY A 128 7.54 -12.63 -6.95
N GLU A 129 8.08 -11.45 -6.61
CA GLU A 129 8.17 -10.94 -5.25
C GLU A 129 6.79 -10.69 -4.64
N ALA A 130 6.58 -11.19 -3.42
CA ALA A 130 5.35 -10.99 -2.66
C ALA A 130 5.36 -9.62 -1.97
N PHE A 131 4.20 -8.98 -1.95
CA PHE A 131 3.97 -7.66 -1.38
C PHE A 131 2.76 -7.69 -0.44
N GLU A 132 2.78 -6.86 0.59
CA GLU A 132 1.63 -6.61 1.46
C GLU A 132 1.15 -5.16 1.25
N PRO A 133 -0.13 -4.94 0.91
CA PRO A 133 -0.71 -3.60 0.80
C PRO A 133 -0.62 -2.81 2.12
N LEU A 134 -0.15 -1.57 2.04
CA LEU A 134 0.00 -0.67 3.18
C LEU A 134 -1.15 0.33 3.29
N PHE A 135 -1.47 1.01 2.18
CA PHE A 135 -2.55 1.99 2.09
C PHE A 135 -2.90 2.27 0.62
N PHE A 136 -4.03 2.94 0.40
CA PHE A 136 -4.47 3.38 -0.92
C PHE A 136 -4.52 4.90 -1.02
N VAL A 137 -4.11 5.45 -2.17
CA VAL A 137 -4.36 6.85 -2.54
C VAL A 137 -5.55 6.90 -3.49
N LEU A 138 -6.59 7.64 -3.10
CA LEU A 138 -7.87 7.78 -3.77
C LEU A 138 -8.11 9.22 -4.20
N GLY A 139 -9.10 9.44 -5.05
CA GLY A 139 -9.62 10.78 -5.35
C GLY A 139 -9.00 11.47 -6.56
N ALA A 140 -7.69 11.41 -6.79
CA ALA A 140 -7.13 11.95 -8.03
C ALA A 140 -6.94 10.86 -9.09
N CYS A 141 -7.69 10.95 -10.18
CA CYS A 141 -7.26 10.35 -11.44
C CYS A 141 -6.61 11.44 -12.29
N PRO A 142 -5.31 11.37 -12.59
CA PRO A 142 -4.62 12.40 -13.37
C PRO A 142 -5.13 12.47 -14.82
N ASN A 143 -5.95 11.53 -15.27
CA ASN A 143 -6.42 11.44 -16.64
C ASN A 143 -7.94 11.20 -16.71
N ILE A 144 -8.68 12.15 -17.27
CA ILE A 144 -10.13 12.08 -17.51
C ILE A 144 -10.50 10.90 -18.43
N PHE A 145 -9.59 10.46 -19.29
CA PHE A 145 -9.78 9.31 -20.19
C PHE A 145 -9.55 7.96 -19.52
N CYS A 146 -9.05 7.95 -18.30
CA CYS A 146 -8.91 6.72 -17.55
C CYS A 146 -10.07 6.60 -16.57
N GLY A 147 -10.73 5.45 -16.56
CA GLY A 147 -11.76 5.16 -15.57
C GLY A 147 -11.24 5.28 -14.13
N MET A 148 -12.18 5.18 -13.19
CA MET A 148 -11.90 5.22 -11.76
C MET A 148 -10.80 4.24 -11.36
N GLN A 149 -9.86 4.71 -10.55
CA GLN A 149 -8.71 3.92 -10.11
C GLN A 149 -8.11 4.52 -8.84
N ALA A 150 -7.36 3.69 -8.13
CA ALA A 150 -6.62 4.04 -6.92
C ALA A 150 -5.16 3.63 -7.07
N VAL A 151 -4.25 4.30 -6.36
CA VAL A 151 -2.86 3.80 -6.24
C VAL A 151 -2.75 3.00 -4.96
N MET A 152 -2.27 1.76 -5.05
CA MET A 152 -1.96 0.93 -3.90
C MET A 152 -0.46 1.00 -3.64
N TYR A 153 -0.09 1.38 -2.42
CA TYR A 153 1.29 1.31 -1.93
C TYR A 153 1.47 0.01 -1.17
N SER A 154 2.53 -0.74 -1.47
CA SER A 154 2.77 -2.05 -0.88
C SER A 154 4.22 -2.23 -0.48
N ALA A 155 4.47 -3.00 0.58
CA ALA A 155 5.81 -3.37 1.04
C ALA A 155 6.12 -4.83 0.71
N GLY A 156 7.29 -5.07 0.14
CA GLY A 156 7.87 -6.40 -0.02
C GLY A 156 8.55 -6.88 1.26
N ALA A 157 8.85 -8.18 1.35
CA ALA A 157 9.54 -8.77 2.50
C ALA A 157 10.95 -8.20 2.72
N SER A 158 11.56 -7.66 1.66
CA SER A 158 12.86 -6.99 1.67
C SER A 158 12.84 -5.58 2.28
N GLY A 159 11.65 -5.06 2.63
CA GLY A 159 11.45 -3.65 2.98
C GLY A 159 11.28 -2.75 1.74
N ALA A 160 11.44 -3.30 0.53
CA ALA A 160 11.20 -2.55 -0.70
C ALA A 160 9.75 -2.09 -0.80
N LEU A 161 9.54 -0.81 -1.09
CA LEU A 161 8.23 -0.25 -1.33
C LEU A 161 7.99 -0.14 -2.84
N ASP A 162 6.81 -0.56 -3.28
CA ASP A 162 6.37 -0.42 -4.67
C ASP A 162 4.91 0.04 -4.70
N PHE A 163 4.47 0.56 -5.84
CA PHE A 163 3.10 1.03 -6.02
C PHE A 163 2.61 0.86 -7.45
N TRP A 164 1.31 0.63 -7.59
CA TRP A 164 0.65 0.48 -8.88
C TRP A 164 -0.84 0.79 -8.80
N TRP A 165 -1.48 0.84 -9.96
CA TRP A 165 -2.91 1.13 -10.07
C TRP A 165 -3.77 -0.08 -9.67
N VAL A 166 -4.86 0.18 -8.97
CA VAL A 166 -5.92 -0.79 -8.69
C VAL A 166 -7.22 -0.24 -9.26
N LYS A 167 -8.02 -1.10 -9.88
CA LYS A 167 -9.15 -0.70 -10.69
C LYS A 167 -10.40 -1.50 -10.31
N PRO A 168 -11.60 -0.95 -10.52
CA PRO A 168 -12.81 -1.74 -10.45
C PRO A 168 -12.89 -2.72 -11.63
N ALA A 169 -13.74 -3.74 -11.52
CA ALA A 169 -13.98 -4.73 -12.55
C ALA A 169 -14.61 -4.07 -13.79
N LYS A 170 -14.12 -4.44 -14.97
CA LYS A 170 -14.53 -3.83 -16.25
C LYS A 170 -16.05 -3.91 -16.48
N ASN A 171 -16.67 -5.01 -16.05
CA ASN A 171 -18.09 -5.28 -16.26
C ASN A 171 -18.97 -4.94 -15.04
N ASP A 172 -18.36 -4.52 -13.93
CA ASP A 172 -19.06 -4.19 -12.69
C ASP A 172 -18.23 -3.21 -11.87
N SER A 173 -18.50 -1.91 -12.04
CA SER A 173 -17.73 -0.84 -11.39
C SER A 173 -17.87 -0.81 -9.87
N THR A 174 -18.79 -1.60 -9.32
CA THR A 174 -19.01 -1.73 -7.87
C THR A 174 -18.11 -2.79 -7.23
N LYS A 175 -17.38 -3.56 -8.05
CA LYS A 175 -16.48 -4.62 -7.60
C LYS A 175 -15.03 -4.30 -7.93
N LEU A 176 -14.13 -4.76 -7.08
CA LEU A 176 -12.70 -4.75 -7.35
C LEU A 176 -12.34 -5.71 -8.50
N GLU A 177 -11.49 -5.28 -9.43
CA GLU A 177 -10.79 -6.20 -10.33
C GLU A 177 -9.63 -6.85 -9.55
N SER A 178 -9.85 -8.04 -9.00
CA SER A 178 -8.88 -8.71 -8.13
C SER A 178 -7.51 -8.91 -8.78
N ASN A 179 -7.44 -9.10 -10.10
CA ASN A 179 -6.16 -9.23 -10.81
C ASN A 179 -5.31 -7.95 -10.71
N THR A 180 -5.91 -6.77 -10.56
CA THR A 180 -5.17 -5.51 -10.41
C THR A 180 -4.57 -5.32 -9.02
N LEU A 181 -4.81 -6.22 -8.07
CA LEU A 181 -4.04 -6.27 -6.83
C LEU A 181 -2.58 -6.69 -7.08
N CYS A 182 -2.31 -7.53 -8.09
CA CYS A 182 -0.95 -7.86 -8.48
C CYS A 182 -0.38 -6.81 -9.44
N ARG A 183 0.94 -6.63 -9.48
CA ARG A 183 1.58 -5.73 -10.44
C ARG A 183 1.75 -6.41 -11.79
N HIS A 184 1.10 -5.86 -12.81
CA HIS A 184 1.17 -6.23 -14.22
C HIS A 184 1.84 -5.13 -15.05
N GLY A 185 3.01 -5.43 -15.62
CA GLY A 185 3.67 -4.54 -16.58
C GLY A 185 3.04 -4.54 -17.98
N LYS A 186 2.27 -5.57 -18.32
CA LYS A 186 1.65 -5.80 -19.64
C LYS A 186 0.34 -6.59 -19.54
N GLY A 187 -0.39 -6.68 -20.65
CA GLY A 187 -1.61 -7.48 -20.77
C GLY A 187 -2.89 -6.75 -20.32
N PRO A 188 -4.02 -7.48 -20.25
CA PRO A 188 -5.35 -6.90 -20.01
C PRO A 188 -5.49 -6.22 -18.64
N HIS A 189 -4.70 -6.67 -17.66
CA HIS A 189 -4.69 -6.12 -16.29
C HIS A 189 -3.52 -5.17 -16.04
N LYS A 190 -2.86 -4.65 -17.10
CA LYS A 190 -1.74 -3.72 -16.96
C LYS A 190 -2.10 -2.58 -16.00
N ASN A 191 -1.27 -2.42 -14.99
CA ASN A 191 -1.49 -1.45 -13.92
C ASN A 191 -0.21 -0.81 -13.38
N ASP A 192 0.94 -1.08 -14.00
CA ASP A 192 2.14 -0.30 -13.77
C ASP A 192 1.88 1.23 -13.89
N PRO A 193 2.44 2.06 -12.99
CA PRO A 193 2.19 3.50 -12.99
C PRO A 193 2.69 4.22 -14.25
N GLY A 194 3.69 3.69 -14.97
CA GLY A 194 4.20 4.27 -16.20
C GLY A 194 4.53 5.76 -16.04
N ARG A 195 3.89 6.61 -16.85
CA ARG A 195 4.12 8.08 -16.82
C ARG A 195 3.62 8.77 -15.55
N SER A 196 2.74 8.14 -14.75
CA SER A 196 2.31 8.72 -13.47
C SER A 196 3.33 8.50 -12.35
N LYS A 197 4.32 7.61 -12.55
CA LYS A 197 5.30 7.24 -11.51
C LYS A 197 5.95 8.46 -10.83
N PRO A 198 6.46 9.49 -11.55
CA PRO A 198 7.10 10.63 -10.90
C PRO A 198 6.19 11.45 -9.97
N PHE A 199 4.87 11.37 -10.12
CA PHE A 199 3.92 12.08 -9.27
C PHE A 199 3.63 11.35 -7.96
N TYR A 200 3.70 10.02 -7.97
CA TYR A 200 3.41 9.15 -6.83
C TYR A 200 4.68 8.68 -6.11
N GLN A 201 5.83 8.72 -6.78
CA GLN A 201 7.13 8.36 -6.21
C GLN A 201 7.47 9.18 -4.96
N PRO A 202 7.25 10.51 -4.90
CA PRO A 202 7.56 11.28 -3.69
C PRO A 202 6.83 10.78 -2.45
N ILE A 203 5.60 10.25 -2.58
CA ILE A 203 4.88 9.64 -1.46
C ILE A 203 5.52 8.31 -1.08
N ALA A 204 5.98 7.49 -2.04
CA ALA A 204 6.67 6.24 -1.77
C ALA A 204 7.98 6.48 -1.02
N ASP A 205 8.74 7.49 -1.46
CA ASP A 205 10.04 7.85 -0.91
C ASP A 205 9.96 8.25 0.57
N LEU A 206 8.82 8.77 1.04
CA LEU A 206 8.60 9.06 2.46
C LEU A 206 8.73 7.81 3.33
N PHE A 207 8.33 6.64 2.82
CA PHE A 207 8.25 5.39 3.58
C PHE A 207 9.47 4.46 3.39
N THR A 208 10.48 4.86 2.60
CA THR A 208 11.68 4.04 2.36
C THR A 208 12.82 4.36 3.31
N ASP A 209 13.37 3.33 3.98
CA ASP A 209 14.64 3.13 4.74
C ASP A 209 15.34 4.26 5.53
N LYS A 210 14.83 5.47 5.52
CA LYS A 210 15.18 6.55 6.43
C LYS A 210 13.88 7.22 6.75
N ALA A 211 13.48 7.20 8.03
CA ALA A 211 12.40 8.04 8.53
C ALA A 211 12.69 9.47 8.06
N THR A 212 12.06 9.86 6.94
CA THR A 212 12.41 11.12 6.30
C THR A 212 11.68 12.15 7.12
N ASN A 213 12.44 12.94 7.86
CA ASN A 213 11.86 14.05 8.60
C ASN A 213 11.42 15.12 7.60
N VAL A 214 10.12 15.15 7.29
CA VAL A 214 9.54 16.18 6.44
C VAL A 214 8.63 17.04 7.31
N GLY A 215 9.06 18.27 7.58
CA GLY A 215 8.28 19.19 8.41
C GLY A 215 8.07 18.69 9.84
N GLY A 216 9.04 17.99 10.43
CA GLY A 216 8.93 17.44 11.79
C GLY A 216 8.12 16.14 11.88
N LEU A 217 7.78 15.54 10.75
CA LEU A 217 7.06 14.27 10.66
C LEU A 217 7.99 13.18 10.16
N ASN A 218 7.97 12.03 10.81
CA ASN A 218 8.64 10.83 10.38
C ASN A 218 7.60 9.90 9.74
N PHE A 219 7.97 9.31 8.62
CA PHE A 219 7.18 8.33 7.90
C PHE A 219 7.91 7.00 7.94
N GLY A 220 7.17 5.91 8.04
CA GLY A 220 7.79 4.59 8.10
C GLY A 220 6.82 3.44 7.98
N VAL A 221 7.38 2.24 7.89
CA VAL A 221 6.65 0.98 7.91
C VAL A 221 7.09 0.21 9.15
N ALA A 222 6.15 -0.16 10.01
CA ALA A 222 6.41 -0.94 11.20
C ALA A 222 5.66 -2.27 11.16
N GLN A 223 6.22 -3.30 11.81
CA GLN A 223 5.55 -4.58 11.99
C GLN A 223 4.59 -4.47 13.18
N VAL A 224 3.32 -4.77 12.95
CA VAL A 224 2.29 -4.90 13.98
C VAL A 224 2.09 -6.39 14.25
N ASP A 225 2.10 -6.79 15.52
CA ASP A 225 1.81 -8.15 15.93
C ASP A 225 0.31 -8.43 15.77
N THR A 226 -0.04 -9.59 15.21
CA THR A 226 -1.43 -10.04 15.08
C THR A 226 -1.53 -11.51 15.50
N PRO A 227 -2.73 -12.02 15.79
CA PRO A 227 -2.92 -13.46 16.02
C PRO A 227 -2.45 -14.35 14.86
N ALA A 228 -2.38 -13.80 13.64
CA ALA A 228 -1.94 -14.49 12.42
C ALA A 228 -0.48 -14.17 12.02
N GLY A 229 0.31 -13.60 12.94
CA GLY A 229 1.70 -13.21 12.72
C GLY A 229 1.92 -11.70 12.54
N LYS A 230 3.15 -11.31 12.22
CA LYS A 230 3.52 -9.89 12.02
C LYS A 230 3.04 -9.37 10.67
N ARG A 231 2.56 -8.12 10.65
CA ARG A 231 2.10 -7.45 9.43
C ARG A 231 2.70 -6.05 9.29
N PRO A 232 3.18 -5.65 8.12
CA PRO A 232 3.64 -4.29 7.90
C PRO A 232 2.46 -3.31 7.87
N ARG A 233 2.60 -2.20 8.58
CA ARG A 233 1.67 -1.06 8.54
C ARG A 233 2.45 0.23 8.34
N ALA A 234 1.97 1.05 7.42
CA ALA A 234 2.49 2.41 7.24
C ALA A 234 2.05 3.29 8.40
N PHE A 235 2.96 4.11 8.92
CA PHE A 235 2.68 5.08 9.96
C PHE A 235 3.28 6.44 9.64
N VAL A 236 2.68 7.47 10.25
CA VAL A 236 3.25 8.80 10.38
C VAL A 236 3.38 9.13 11.86
N GLU A 237 4.51 9.64 12.31
CA GLU A 237 4.70 10.08 13.70
C GLU A 237 5.36 11.47 13.72
N ARG A 238 5.17 12.21 14.81
CA ARG A 238 5.82 13.52 14.99
C ARG A 238 7.15 13.33 15.70
N ALA A 239 8.22 13.84 15.11
CA ALA A 239 9.58 13.66 15.64
C ALA A 239 9.79 14.30 17.02
N SER A 240 9.06 15.36 17.34
CA SER A 240 9.17 16.09 18.61
C SER A 240 8.26 15.59 19.73
N ALA A 241 7.39 14.61 19.48
CA ALA A 241 6.30 14.29 20.40
C ALA A 241 6.71 13.53 21.67
N GLY A 242 7.99 13.18 21.86
CA GLY A 242 8.52 12.55 23.09
C GLY A 242 8.05 11.11 23.32
N ASP A 243 6.84 10.77 22.92
CA ASP A 243 6.21 9.45 23.03
C ASP A 243 5.49 9.12 21.72
N GLY A 244 6.21 8.47 20.80
CA GLY A 244 5.78 7.41 19.86
C GLY A 244 4.37 7.37 19.26
N PHE A 245 3.62 8.48 19.17
CA PHE A 245 2.26 8.45 18.66
C PHE A 245 2.25 8.28 17.15
N LYS A 246 1.86 7.07 16.73
CA LYS A 246 1.81 6.67 15.32
C LYS A 246 0.39 6.82 14.78
N LEU A 247 0.29 7.53 13.67
CA LEU A 247 -0.90 7.60 12.84
C LEU A 247 -0.82 6.43 11.84
N TRP A 248 -1.51 5.34 12.12
CA TRP A 248 -1.49 4.13 11.29
C TRP A 248 -2.35 4.33 10.04
N LEU A 249 -1.71 4.62 8.92
CA LEU A 249 -2.39 4.97 7.68
C LEU A 249 -3.23 3.78 7.16
N THR A 250 -4.39 4.11 6.59
CA THR A 250 -5.27 3.18 5.88
C THR A 250 -5.53 3.66 4.46
N MET A 251 -5.83 4.95 4.29
CA MET A 251 -5.96 5.57 2.98
C MET A 251 -5.57 7.05 2.98
N VAL A 252 -5.29 7.56 1.79
CA VAL A 252 -5.04 8.97 1.50
C VAL A 252 -6.09 9.42 0.50
N TRP A 253 -6.89 10.42 0.86
CA TRP A 253 -7.91 11.00 -0.01
C TRP A 253 -7.37 12.28 -0.65
N GLN A 254 -7.28 12.34 -1.98
CA GLN A 254 -6.85 13.54 -2.71
C GLN A 254 -8.07 14.38 -3.10
N GLU A 255 -8.04 15.67 -2.76
CA GLU A 255 -9.15 16.61 -2.98
C GLU A 255 -8.84 17.64 -4.05
N GLU A 256 -7.58 18.08 -4.10
CA GLU A 256 -7.14 19.18 -4.97
C GLU A 256 -5.71 18.93 -5.45
N TRP A 257 -5.42 19.19 -6.73
CA TRP A 257 -4.07 19.09 -7.25
C TRP A 257 -3.86 19.99 -8.47
N THR A 258 -2.61 20.39 -8.71
CA THR A 258 -2.26 21.15 -9.91
C THR A 258 -2.25 20.25 -11.14
N THR A 259 -3.16 20.48 -12.09
CA THR A 259 -3.19 19.79 -13.39
C THR A 259 -2.31 20.44 -14.45
N ASN A 260 -2.06 21.76 -14.35
CA ASN A 260 -1.32 22.50 -15.36
C ASN A 260 0.20 22.19 -15.31
N PRO A 261 0.80 21.61 -16.37
CA PRO A 261 2.23 21.33 -16.43
C PRO A 261 3.10 22.59 -16.35
N PHE A 262 2.61 23.75 -16.78
CA PHE A 262 3.33 25.04 -16.75
C PHE A 262 3.14 25.84 -15.46
N SER A 263 2.34 25.35 -14.51
CA SER A 263 2.20 26.03 -13.23
C SER A 263 3.57 26.08 -12.52
N ARG A 264 3.97 27.29 -12.10
CA ARG A 264 5.19 27.53 -11.31
C ARG A 264 5.17 26.84 -9.95
N SER A 265 3.97 26.55 -9.44
CA SER A 265 3.78 25.82 -8.19
C SER A 265 3.00 24.55 -8.44
N LYS A 266 3.51 23.43 -7.93
CA LYS A 266 2.83 22.14 -7.95
C LYS A 266 2.31 21.87 -6.56
N TYR A 267 1.03 21.59 -6.44
CA TYR A 267 0.47 21.20 -5.16
C TYR A 267 -0.46 20.00 -5.28
N ILE A 268 -0.60 19.31 -4.16
CA ILE A 268 -1.61 18.28 -3.88
C ILE A 268 -2.16 18.60 -2.49
N LYS A 269 -3.47 18.54 -2.30
CA LYS A 269 -4.12 18.63 -0.99
C LYS A 269 -5.10 17.49 -0.82
N GLY A 270 -5.37 17.14 0.42
CA GLY A 270 -6.32 16.10 0.73
C GLY A 270 -6.34 15.75 2.20
N LYS A 271 -6.72 14.51 2.51
CA LYS A 271 -6.80 13.98 3.87
C LYS A 271 -6.03 12.68 4.02
N LEU A 272 -5.35 12.54 5.15
CA LEU A 272 -4.81 11.27 5.61
C LEU A 272 -5.85 10.62 6.50
N VAL A 273 -6.19 9.35 6.24
CA VAL A 273 -7.11 8.57 7.06
C VAL A 273 -6.33 7.47 7.77
N TYR A 274 -6.45 7.43 9.09
CA TYR A 274 -5.60 6.60 9.94
C TYR A 274 -6.33 6.08 11.17
N GLN A 275 -5.74 5.09 11.82
CA GLN A 275 -6.09 4.63 13.17
C GLN A 275 -5.04 5.13 14.16
N LYS A 276 -5.45 5.46 15.39
CA LYS A 276 -4.53 5.84 16.48
C LYS A 276 -3.90 4.60 17.13
N ASP A 277 -4.69 3.54 17.22
CA ASP A 277 -4.28 2.19 17.60
C ASP A 277 -4.53 1.26 16.40
N PRO A 278 -3.55 0.45 15.95
CA PRO A 278 -3.74 -0.39 14.77
C PRO A 278 -4.75 -1.53 15.00
N GLU A 279 -5.17 -1.80 16.23
CA GLU A 279 -6.19 -2.80 16.58
C GLU A 279 -7.62 -2.23 16.67
N ASP A 280 -7.76 -0.90 16.77
CA ASP A 280 -9.06 -0.24 16.91
C ASP A 280 -9.83 -0.16 15.59
N ASP A 281 -11.15 -0.26 15.63
CA ASP A 281 -12.06 -0.04 14.49
C ASP A 281 -12.48 1.43 14.29
N MET A 282 -11.75 2.37 14.93
CA MET A 282 -11.97 3.81 14.82
C MET A 282 -10.95 4.48 13.90
N PHE A 283 -11.45 5.25 12.94
CA PHE A 283 -10.61 6.05 12.05
C PHE A 283 -10.71 7.53 12.40
N TYR A 284 -9.68 8.25 12.00
CA TYR A 284 -9.54 9.68 12.12
C TYR A 284 -9.03 10.21 10.79
N SER A 285 -9.18 11.52 10.58
CA SER A 285 -8.57 12.13 9.41
C SER A 285 -7.94 13.48 9.72
N ARG A 286 -6.87 13.80 8.98
CA ARG A 286 -6.17 15.08 9.04
C ARG A 286 -5.97 15.64 7.64
N PRO A 287 -6.22 16.94 7.43
CA PRO A 287 -5.82 17.61 6.21
C PRO A 287 -4.31 17.53 6.01
N TYR A 288 -3.88 17.34 4.76
CA TYR A 288 -2.48 17.44 4.35
C TYR A 288 -2.35 18.25 3.06
N SER A 289 -1.14 18.74 2.82
CA SER A 289 -0.76 19.35 1.56
C SER A 289 0.67 18.96 1.18
N ILE A 290 0.93 18.88 -0.12
CA ILE A 290 2.26 18.81 -0.71
C ILE A 290 2.37 20.04 -1.58
N LEU A 291 3.36 20.90 -1.33
CA LEU A 291 3.64 22.09 -2.13
C LEU A 291 5.10 22.05 -2.59
N ASN A 292 5.31 21.96 -3.91
CA ASN A 292 6.61 21.85 -4.55
C ASN A 292 7.48 20.72 -3.96
N GLY A 293 6.84 19.60 -3.62
CA GLY A 293 7.49 18.42 -3.03
C GLY A 293 7.60 18.45 -1.50
N ALA A 294 7.38 19.59 -0.84
CA ALA A 294 7.35 19.66 0.62
C ALA A 294 5.96 19.29 1.15
N MET A 295 5.89 18.31 2.06
CA MET A 295 4.64 17.87 2.68
C MET A 295 4.40 18.57 4.02
N ALA A 296 3.15 18.90 4.31
CA ALA A 296 2.68 19.38 5.61
C ALA A 296 1.37 18.67 5.99
N ILE A 297 1.19 18.35 7.27
CA ILE A 297 -0.02 17.74 7.83
C ILE A 297 -0.56 18.67 8.92
N SER A 298 -1.88 18.88 8.94
CA SER A 298 -2.55 19.69 9.94
C SER A 298 -2.47 19.08 11.34
N ASP A 299 -2.35 19.94 12.35
CA ASP A 299 -2.44 19.56 13.76
C ASP A 299 -3.89 19.25 14.17
N ALA A 300 -4.85 19.86 13.49
CA ALA A 300 -6.28 19.65 13.71
C ALA A 300 -6.76 18.37 13.00
N GLU A 301 -7.53 17.56 13.74
CA GLU A 301 -8.28 16.43 13.19
C GLU A 301 -9.63 16.93 12.66
N ASP A 302 -10.08 16.37 11.54
CA ASP A 302 -11.46 16.54 11.11
C ASP A 302 -12.32 15.58 11.96
N LEU A 303 -13.11 16.15 12.87
CA LEU A 303 -14.14 15.44 13.64
C LEU A 303 -15.38 15.19 12.77
#